data_AF-A0A1N7Q907-F1
#
_entry.id   AF-A0A1N7Q907-F1
#
_cell.length_a   1.000
_cell.length_b   1.000
_cell.length_c   1.000
_cell.angle_alpha   90.00
_cell.angle_beta   90.00
_cell.angle_gamma   90.00
#
_symmetry.space_group_name_H-M   'P 1'
#
loop_
_entity.id
_entity.type
_entity.pdbx_description
1 polymer ?
#
loop_
_entity_poly.entity_id
_entity_poly.type
_entity_poly.pdbx_seq_one_letter_code
_entity_poly.pdbx_strand_id
1 'polypeptide(L)'
;MIVAHIALFATSFAFLEYSKMFRMNKELHWIYSWGHNWWLMIAFPCLFWGSLILGGYSLWKVNKNKFLYLIFSTIPLIIFLIFTFI
;
A
#
# COMPACT_ATOMS: atom_id res chain seq x y z
N MET A 1 2.68 -13.22 2.47
CA MET A 1 1.64 -12.17 2.54
C MET A 1 2.21 -10.77 2.76
N ILE A 2 3.12 -10.55 3.72
CA ILE A 2 3.74 -9.21 3.95
C ILE A 2 4.40 -8.68 2.67
N VAL A 3 5.27 -9.48 2.05
CA VAL A 3 5.95 -9.12 0.79
C VAL A 3 4.97 -8.77 -0.33
N ALA A 4 3.85 -9.48 -0.44
CA ALA A 4 2.84 -9.22 -1.46
C ALA A 4 2.13 -7.86 -1.24
N HIS A 5 1.87 -7.47 0.01
CA HIS A 5 1.28 -6.17 0.32
C HIS A 5 2.27 -5.03 0.03
N ILE A 6 3.55 -5.22 0.38
CA ILE A 6 4.61 -4.25 0.06
C ILE A 6 4.78 -4.12 -1.46
N ALA A 7 4.78 -5.24 -2.19
CA ALA A 7 4.87 -5.25 -3.64
C ALA A 7 3.67 -4.56 -4.29
N LEU A 8 2.43 -4.88 -3.87
CA LEU A 8 1.21 -4.23 -4.36
C LEU A 8 1.27 -2.72 -4.17
N PHE A 9 1.74 -2.25 -3.02
CA PHE A 9 1.91 -0.84 -2.74
C PHE A 9 2.96 -0.19 -3.66
N ALA A 10 4.15 -0.77 -3.73
CA ALA A 10 5.25 -0.22 -4.52
C ALA A 10 4.89 -0.15 -6.01
N THR A 11 4.26 -1.18 -6.57
CA THR A 11 3.83 -1.17 -7.97
C THR A 11 2.69 -0.19 -8.21
N SER A 12 1.73 -0.10 -7.29
CA SER A 12 0.64 0.87 -7.39
C SER A 12 1.14 2.31 -7.27
N PHE A 13 2.15 2.55 -6.43
CA PHE A 13 2.78 3.87 -6.28
C PHE A 13 3.56 4.25 -7.54
N ALA A 14 4.37 3.34 -8.06
CA ALA A 14 5.08 3.55 -9.32
C ALA A 14 4.11 3.82 -10.47
N PHE A 15 2.98 3.10 -10.52
CA PHE A 15 1.94 3.33 -11.51
C PHE A 15 1.27 4.71 -11.33
N LEU A 16 0.98 5.12 -10.10
CA LEU A 16 0.49 6.47 -9.81
C LEU A 16 1.45 7.54 -10.34
N GLU A 17 2.73 7.46 -9.99
CA GLU A 17 3.74 8.44 -10.44
C GLU A 17 3.88 8.46 -11.96
N TYR A 18 3.94 7.30 -12.61
CA TYR A 18 3.94 7.19 -14.06
C TYR A 18 2.69 7.85 -14.68
N SER A 19 1.51 7.60 -14.09
CA SER A 19 0.24 8.12 -14.61
C SER A 19 0.18 9.65 -14.60
N LYS A 20 0.92 10.34 -13.71
CA LYS A 20 0.96 11.80 -13.64
C LYS A 20 1.48 12.44 -14.93
N MET A 21 2.30 11.75 -15.72
CA MET A 21 2.77 12.26 -17.02
C MET A 21 1.62 12.50 -18.00
N PHE A 22 0.51 11.77 -17.86
CA PHE A 22 -0.68 11.90 -18.71
C PHE A 22 -1.72 12.88 -18.15
N ARG A 23 -1.45 13.55 -17.02
CA ARG A 23 -2.42 14.43 -16.35
C ARG A 23 -2.97 15.52 -17.26
N MET A 24 -2.13 16.12 -18.11
CA MET A 24 -2.51 17.19 -19.04
C MET A 24 -2.83 16.72 -20.46
N ASN A 25 -2.66 15.42 -20.76
CA ASN A 25 -2.92 14.86 -22.09
C ASN A 25 -4.41 14.52 -22.21
N LYS A 26 -5.16 15.22 -23.07
CA LYS A 26 -6.62 15.02 -23.21
C LYS A 26 -7.01 13.61 -23.67
N GLU A 27 -6.19 12.96 -24.49
CA GLU A 27 -6.48 11.62 -25.01
C GLU A 27 -6.14 10.52 -24.00
N LEU A 28 -5.09 10.74 -23.19
CA LEU A 28 -4.57 9.77 -22.24
C LEU A 28 -4.89 10.10 -20.77
N HIS A 29 -5.69 11.15 -20.52
CA HIS A 29 -6.06 11.59 -19.16
C HIS A 29 -6.74 10.46 -18.35
N TRP A 30 -7.44 9.55 -19.03
CA TRP A 30 -8.07 8.40 -18.39
C TRP A 30 -7.05 7.50 -17.68
N ILE A 31 -5.80 7.41 -18.16
CA ILE A 31 -4.73 6.64 -17.50
C ILE A 31 -4.39 7.28 -16.15
N TYR A 32 -4.28 8.61 -16.11
CA TYR A 32 -4.08 9.37 -14.88
C TYR A 32 -5.26 9.17 -13.91
N SER A 33 -6.50 9.33 -14.39
CA SER A 33 -7.69 9.15 -13.56
C SER A 33 -7.78 7.73 -12.99
N TRP A 34 -7.50 6.71 -13.81
CA TRP A 34 -7.51 5.31 -13.38
C TRP A 34 -6.40 5.01 -12.36
N GLY A 35 -5.17 5.47 -12.59
CA GLY A 35 -4.06 5.30 -11.63
C GLY A 35 -4.30 6.01 -10.31
N HIS A 36 -4.89 7.20 -10.34
CA HIS A 36 -5.23 7.94 -9.13
C HIS A 36 -6.34 7.24 -8.32
N ASN A 37 -7.39 6.77 -9.00
CA ASN A 37 -8.47 6.00 -8.36
C ASN A 37 -7.98 4.66 -7.82
N TRP A 38 -7.17 3.93 -8.58
CA TRP A 38 -6.57 2.67 -8.13
C TRP A 38 -5.75 2.87 -6.85
N TRP A 39 -4.92 3.92 -6.84
CA TRP A 39 -4.13 4.27 -5.67
C TRP A 39 -5.01 4.53 -4.44
N LEU A 40 -5.97 5.46 -4.56
CA LEU A 40 -6.80 5.92 -3.44
C LEU A 40 -7.78 4.86 -2.94
N MET A 41 -8.39 4.09 -3.84
CA MET A 41 -9.46 3.16 -3.49
C MET A 41 -8.96 1.76 -3.13
N ILE A 42 -7.79 1.36 -3.65
CA ILE A 42 -7.32 -0.03 -3.52
C ILE A 42 -5.98 -0.07 -2.81
N ALA A 43 -4.93 0.49 -3.41
CA ALA A 43 -3.57 0.34 -2.88
C ALA A 43 -3.43 0.92 -1.48
N PHE A 44 -3.98 2.12 -1.26
CA PHE A 44 -3.86 2.84 -0.01
C PHE A 44 -4.65 2.18 1.14
N PRO A 45 -5.95 1.82 0.97
CA PRO A 45 -6.69 1.10 2.00
C PRO A 45 -6.15 -0.31 2.25
N CYS A 46 -5.70 -1.03 1.20
CA CYS A 46 -5.10 -2.35 1.35
C CYS A 46 -3.81 -2.30 2.18
N LEU A 47 -3.02 -1.23 2.10
CA LEU A 47 -1.83 -1.07 2.94
C LEU A 47 -2.20 -1.05 4.43
N PHE A 48 -3.21 -0.25 4.77
CA PHE A 48 -3.69 -0.10 6.13
C PHE A 48 -4.32 -1.40 6.65
N TRP A 49 -5.37 -1.89 5.99
CA TRP A 49 -6.09 -3.08 6.43
C TRP A 49 -5.22 -4.33 6.42
N GLY A 50 -4.38 -4.48 5.39
CA GLY A 50 -3.42 -5.58 5.30
C GLY A 50 -2.44 -5.59 6.47
N SER A 51 -1.91 -4.43 6.86
CA SER A 51 -1.02 -4.31 8.01
C SER A 51 -1.70 -4.70 9.32
N LEU A 52 -2.94 -4.27 9.54
CA LEU A 52 -3.72 -4.61 10.74
C LEU A 52 -4.01 -6.11 10.82
N ILE A 53 -4.45 -6.72 9.71
CA ILE A 53 -4.72 -8.15 9.63
C ILE A 53 -3.44 -8.95 9.89
N LEU A 54 -2.31 -8.54 9.31
CA LEU A 54 -1.02 -9.20 9.50
C LEU A 54 -0.50 -9.06 10.93
N GLY A 55 -0.68 -7.88 11.54
CA GLY A 55 -0.35 -7.65 12.94
C GLY A 55 -1.16 -8.52 13.88
N GLY A 56 -2.49 -8.53 13.70
CA GLY A 56 -3.42 -9.39 14.45
C GLY A 56 -3.11 -10.88 14.28
N TYR A 57 -2.82 -11.32 13.05
CA TYR A 57 -2.42 -12.71 12.77
C TYR A 57 -1.12 -13.09 13.47
N SER A 58 -0.14 -12.17 13.51
CA SER A 58 1.12 -12.39 14.22
C SER A 58 0.89 -12.59 15.72
N LEU A 59 0.03 -11.78 16.34
CA LEU A 59 -0.30 -11.87 17.76
C LEU A 59 -1.05 -13.16 18.08
N TRP A 60 -1.98 -13.56 17.22
CA TRP A 60 -2.81 -14.75 17.44
C TRP A 60 -2.02 -16.05 17.27
N LYS A 61 -1.37 -16.24 16.12
CA LYS A 61 -1.00 -17.59 15.64
C LYS A 61 0.49 -17.85 15.51
N VAL A 62 1.34 -16.81 15.54
CA VAL A 62 2.78 -16.97 15.38
C VAL A 62 3.43 -17.29 16.73
N ASN A 63 3.94 -18.51 16.93
CA ASN A 63 4.56 -18.90 18.20
C ASN A 63 6.07 -18.64 18.27
N LYS A 64 6.77 -18.58 17.13
CA LYS A 64 8.21 -18.29 17.06
C LYS A 64 8.45 -16.95 16.35
N ASN A 65 9.38 -16.14 16.86
CA ASN A 65 9.70 -14.82 16.30
C ASN A 65 8.49 -13.88 16.18
N LYS A 66 7.50 -14.02 17.07
CA LYS A 66 6.25 -13.24 17.09
C LYS A 66 6.51 -11.74 16.99
N PHE A 67 7.43 -11.23 17.81
CA PHE A 67 7.80 -9.81 17.84
C PHE A 67 8.39 -9.32 16.52
N LEU A 68 9.23 -10.12 15.86
CA LEU A 68 9.76 -9.77 14.53
C LEU A 68 8.64 -9.63 13.51
N TYR A 69 7.72 -10.61 13.45
CA TYR A 69 6.57 -10.54 12.55
C TYR A 69 5.67 -9.34 12.84
N LEU A 70 5.48 -9.01 14.12
CA LEU A 70 4.72 -7.83 14.54
C LEU A 70 5.38 -6.54 14.03
N ILE A 71 6.69 -6.37 14.24
CA ILE A 71 7.46 -5.21 13.76
C ILE A 71 7.36 -5.09 12.24
N PHE A 72 7.55 -6.20 11.51
CA PHE A 72 7.42 -6.20 10.05
C PHE A 72 6.00 -5.87 9.58
N SER A 73 4.97 -6.31 10.32
CA SER A 73 3.58 -5.99 10.00
C SER A 73 3.23 -4.52 10.23
N THR A 74 3.97 -3.81 11.10
CA THR A 74 3.77 -2.37 11.35
C THR A 74 4.45 -1.45 10.32
N ILE A 75 5.45 -1.94 9.57
CA ILE A 75 6.14 -1.13 8.55
C ILE A 75 5.18 -0.54 7.51
N PRO A 76 4.25 -1.30 6.90
CA PRO A 76 3.28 -0.73 5.96
C PRO A 76 2.37 0.31 6.62
N LEU A 77 2.08 0.17 7.90
CA LEU A 77 1.26 1.11 8.68
C LEU A 77 1.99 2.45 8.89
N ILE A 78 3.31 2.40 9.16
CA ILE A 78 4.15 3.60 9.23
C ILE A 78 4.22 4.30 7.86
N ILE A 79 4.42 3.54 6.78
CA ILE A 79 4.42 4.07 5.41
C ILE A 79 3.07 4.72 5.10
N PHE A 80 1.96 4.08 5.45
CA PHE A 80 0.61 4.65 5.30
C PHE A 80 0.48 6.01 6.00
N LEU A 81 0.92 6.10 7.26
CA LEU A 81 0.86 7.35 8.03
C LEU A 81 1.69 8.46 7.37
N ILE A 82 2.92 8.15 6.95
CA ILE A 82 3.79 9.12 6.27
C ILE A 82 3.11 9.70 5.03
N PHE A 83 2.54 8.85 4.17
CA PHE A 83 1.84 9.29 2.96
C PHE A 83 0.49 9.97 3.21
N THR A 84 -0.09 9.83 4.40
CA THR A 84 -1.35 10.52 4.76
C THR A 84 -1.09 11.96 5.21
N PHE A 85 0.05 12.21 5.85
CA PHE A 85 0.39 13.52 6.43
C PHE A 85 1.36 14.37 5.57
N ILE A 86 1.84 13.83 4.46
CA ILE A 86 2.60 14.55 3.41
C ILE A 86 1.64 14.97 2.30
#